data_AF-A0A4Z0ZB29-F1
#
_entry.id   AF-A0A4Z0ZB29-F1
#
_cell.length_a   1.000
_cell.length_b   1.000
_cell.length_c   1.000
_cell.angle_alpha   90.00
_cell.angle_beta   90.00
_cell.angle_gamma   90.00
#
_symmetry.space_group_name_H-M   'P 1'
#
loop_
_entity.id
_entity.type
_entity.pdbx_description
1 polymer ?
#
loop_
_entity_poly.entity_id
_entity_poly.type
_entity_poly.pdbx_seq_one_letter_code
_entity_poly.pdbx_strand_id
1 'polypeptide(L)'
;MVPIDADGNVGPVRPNAKNTDIAAVAHTIRVYYIDAKNTVKEVCWSNRNNQLWSTGDLGKKIFAVVEGSSISANVAEEGDKDYLKVFCSGRDTDGHLMCLFRQTNHQV
;
A
#
# COMPACT_ATOMS: atom_id res chain seq x y z
N MET A 1 14.13 5.57 -10.25
CA MET A 1 14.24 6.90 -10.91
C MET A 1 14.63 7.90 -9.83
N VAL A 2 15.82 8.51 -9.91
CA VAL A 2 16.22 9.55 -8.96
C VAL A 2 15.63 10.87 -9.46
N PRO A 3 14.96 11.69 -8.62
CA PRO A 3 14.46 12.98 -9.06
C PRO A 3 15.63 13.85 -9.53
N ILE A 4 15.50 14.36 -10.76
CA ILE A 4 16.40 15.34 -11.37
C ILE A 4 15.71 16.70 -11.25
N ASP A 5 16.42 17.72 -10.78
CA ASP A 5 15.86 19.07 -10.68
C ASP A 5 15.71 19.75 -12.06
N ALA A 6 15.08 20.92 -12.09
CA ALA A 6 14.82 21.66 -13.33
C ALA A 6 16.10 22.05 -14.09
N ASP A 7 17.25 22.02 -13.40
CA ASP A 7 18.56 22.37 -13.93
C ASP A 7 19.38 21.11 -14.33
N GLY A 8 18.78 19.92 -14.26
CA GLY A 8 19.40 18.67 -14.68
C GLY A 8 20.31 18.03 -13.63
N ASN A 9 20.35 18.54 -12.40
CA ASN A 9 21.19 18.00 -11.36
C ASN A 9 20.50 16.86 -10.63
N VAL A 10 21.30 15.84 -10.28
CA VAL A 10 20.87 14.79 -9.36
C VAL A 10 20.87 15.40 -7.96
N GLY A 11 19.70 15.86 -7.52
CA GLY A 11 19.52 16.36 -6.16
C GLY A 11 19.81 15.27 -5.12
N PRO A 12 20.16 15.63 -3.87
CA PRO A 12 20.35 14.64 -2.81
C PRO A 12 19.12 13.74 -2.73
N VAL A 13 19.35 12.41 -2.74
CA VAL A 13 18.32 11.39 -2.47
C VAL A 13 17.54 11.87 -1.26
N ARG A 14 16.25 12.18 -1.44
CA ARG A 14 15.41 12.86 -0.43
C ARG A 14 15.61 12.21 0.95
N PRO A 15 16.42 12.78 1.84
CA PRO A 15 16.55 12.24 3.17
C PRO A 15 15.27 12.66 3.87
N ASN A 16 14.40 11.70 4.17
CA ASN A 16 13.03 11.88 4.70
C ASN A 16 11.88 11.85 3.67
N ALA A 17 11.89 10.95 2.70
CA ALA A 17 10.64 10.56 2.05
C ALA A 17 9.77 9.75 3.07
N LYS A 18 9.28 10.41 4.11
CA LYS A 18 8.33 9.84 5.06
C LYS A 18 6.96 9.88 4.38
N ASN A 19 6.45 8.70 4.04
CA ASN A 19 5.16 8.42 3.36
C ASN A 19 5.23 8.56 1.84
N THR A 20 5.78 7.56 1.17
CA THR A 20 6.17 7.65 -0.24
C THR A 20 5.05 7.38 -1.24
N ASP A 21 3.99 6.67 -0.85
CA ASP A 21 2.87 6.42 -1.77
C ASP A 21 1.58 5.99 -1.05
N ILE A 22 0.45 6.14 -1.73
CA ILE A 22 -0.90 5.84 -1.24
C ILE A 22 -1.75 5.17 -2.33
N ALA A 23 -2.49 4.13 -1.96
CA ALA A 23 -3.50 3.53 -2.83
C ALA A 23 -4.82 3.35 -2.07
N ALA A 24 -5.94 3.54 -2.76
CA ALA A 24 -7.27 3.40 -2.17
C ALA A 24 -8.25 2.64 -3.07
N VAL A 25 -9.21 1.94 -2.46
CA VAL A 25 -10.28 1.23 -3.18
C VAL A 25 -11.59 1.25 -2.38
N ALA A 26 -12.73 1.24 -3.09
CA ALA A 26 -14.06 1.48 -2.55
C ALA A 26 -15.00 0.27 -2.68
N HIS A 27 -15.09 -0.53 -1.61
CA HIS A 27 -16.21 -1.43 -1.27
C HIS A 27 -16.48 -1.33 0.25
N THR A 28 -15.37 -1.20 1.00
CA THR A 28 -15.18 -0.42 2.24
C THR A 28 -13.91 0.39 1.99
N ILE A 29 -13.84 1.70 2.31
CA ILE A 29 -12.66 2.50 1.94
C ILE A 29 -11.45 1.92 2.65
N ARG A 30 -10.48 1.46 1.87
CA ARG A 30 -9.19 0.97 2.37
C ARG A 30 -8.10 1.82 1.80
N VAL A 31 -7.18 2.23 2.65
CA VAL A 31 -6.02 3.03 2.29
C VAL A 31 -4.77 2.26 2.66
N TYR A 32 -3.93 2.05 1.67
CA TYR A 32 -2.61 1.44 1.83
C TYR A 32 -1.55 2.50 1.69
N TYR A 33 -0.54 2.47 2.54
CA TYR A 33 0.57 3.40 2.49
C TYR A 33 1.87 2.74 2.96
N ILE A 34 3.00 3.31 2.58
CA ILE A 34 4.33 2.88 3.03
C ILE A 34 4.76 3.81 4.16
N ASP A 35 5.04 3.26 5.34
CA ASP A 35 5.50 4.05 6.48
C ASP A 35 7.00 4.37 6.41
N ALA A 36 7.49 5.21 7.34
CA ALA A 36 8.90 5.60 7.42
C ALA A 36 9.87 4.43 7.68
N LYS A 37 9.38 3.22 7.96
CA LYS A 37 10.19 2.00 8.10
C LYS A 37 10.21 1.18 6.80
N ASN A 38 9.72 1.73 5.70
CA ASN A 38 9.51 1.02 4.43
C ASN A 38 8.67 -0.24 4.61
N THR A 39 7.57 -0.12 5.37
CA THR A 39 6.62 -1.22 5.54
C THR A 39 5.22 -0.83 5.05
N VAL A 40 4.53 -1.75 4.38
CA VAL A 40 3.14 -1.54 3.97
C VAL A 40 2.22 -1.52 5.20
N LYS A 41 1.35 -0.52 5.26
CA LYS A 41 0.30 -0.35 6.26
C LYS A 41 -1.07 -0.28 5.59
N GLU A 42 -2.11 -0.58 6.38
CA GLU A 42 -3.51 -0.49 5.96
C GLU A 42 -4.31 0.23 7.04
N VAL A 43 -5.11 1.20 6.63
CA VAL A 43 -6.23 1.73 7.41
C VAL A 43 -7.52 1.54 6.64
N CYS A 44 -8.59 1.18 7.36
CA CYS A 44 -9.88 0.91 6.77
C CYS A 44 -10.97 1.74 7.44
N TRP A 45 -11.87 2.25 6.62
CA TRP A 45 -13.12 2.86 7.02
C TRP A 45 -14.23 1.80 7.00
N SER A 46 -14.93 1.65 8.13
CA SER A 46 -16.12 0.81 8.23
C SER A 46 -17.33 1.69 8.53
N ASN A 47 -18.41 1.49 7.77
CA ASN A 47 -19.71 2.11 8.06
C ASN A 47 -20.54 1.31 9.09
N ARG A 48 -20.02 0.19 9.63
CA ARG A 48 -20.66 -0.54 10.73
C ARG A 48 -20.19 0.04 12.07
N ASN A 49 -21.12 0.51 12.88
CA ASN A 49 -20.94 0.99 14.27
C ASN A 49 -19.94 2.16 14.43
N ASN A 50 -20.39 3.39 14.17
CA ASN A 50 -19.72 4.67 14.48
C ASN A 50 -18.61 5.17 13.54
N GLN A 51 -18.56 4.79 12.26
CA GLN A 51 -17.78 5.55 11.25
C GLN A 51 -16.36 5.93 11.71
N LEU A 52 -15.55 4.92 12.03
CA LEU A 52 -14.18 5.12 12.51
C LEU A 52 -13.17 4.55 11.51
N TRP A 53 -12.08 5.30 11.33
CA TRP A 53 -10.84 4.75 10.78
C TRP A 53 -10.22 3.80 11.80
N SER A 54 -9.84 2.62 11.34
CA SER A 54 -9.17 1.60 12.16
C SER A 54 -8.01 0.96 11.40
N THR A 55 -7.08 0.35 12.13
CA THR A 55 -5.99 -0.43 11.53
C THR A 55 -6.55 -1.70 10.89
N GLY A 56 -6.34 -1.85 9.59
CA GLY A 56 -6.72 -3.04 8.86
C GLY A 56 -5.78 -4.21 9.14
N ASP A 57 -6.21 -5.44 8.84
CA ASP A 57 -5.43 -6.64 9.15
C ASP A 57 -4.10 -6.73 8.39
N LEU A 58 -3.98 -6.08 7.22
CA LEU A 58 -2.70 -5.97 6.52
C LEU A 58 -1.72 -5.05 7.28
N GLY A 59 -2.25 -4.03 7.97
CA GLY A 59 -1.47 -3.15 8.85
C GLY A 59 -0.94 -3.83 10.12
N LYS A 60 -1.48 -5.00 10.49
CA LYS A 60 -1.00 -5.82 11.61
C LYS A 60 0.18 -6.71 11.23
N LYS A 61 0.49 -6.85 9.94
CA LYS A 61 1.61 -7.63 9.41
C LYS A 61 2.76 -6.69 9.01
N ILE A 62 3.96 -7.27 8.86
CA ILE A 62 5.14 -6.54 8.40
C ILE A 62 5.46 -7.01 6.99
N PHE A 63 5.27 -6.12 6.01
CA PHE A 63 5.68 -6.32 4.63
C PHE A 63 6.72 -5.27 4.27
N ALA A 64 8.00 -5.65 4.24
CA ALA A 64 9.09 -4.76 3.91
C ALA A 64 9.18 -4.53 2.39
N VAL A 65 9.32 -3.27 1.99
CA VAL A 65 9.41 -2.86 0.59
C VAL A 65 10.72 -2.14 0.32
N VAL A 66 11.07 -1.98 -0.96
CA VAL A 66 12.19 -1.15 -1.40
C VAL A 66 11.90 0.31 -1.07
N GLU A 67 12.93 1.04 -0.64
CA GLU A 67 12.81 2.49 -0.43
C GLU A 67 12.42 3.20 -1.73
N GLY A 68 11.42 4.08 -1.66
CA GLY A 68 10.88 4.76 -2.85
C GLY A 68 9.98 3.88 -3.74
N SER A 69 9.57 2.69 -3.26
CA SER A 69 8.54 1.89 -3.93
C SER A 69 7.26 2.69 -4.10
N SER A 70 6.62 2.52 -5.26
CA SER A 70 5.21 2.87 -5.43
C SER A 70 4.30 1.81 -4.82
N ILE A 71 3.04 2.16 -4.62
CA ILE A 71 1.99 1.25 -4.18
C ILE A 71 0.75 1.42 -5.06
N SER A 72 0.16 0.31 -5.47
CA SER A 72 -1.15 0.30 -6.13
C SER A 72 -2.06 -0.71 -5.48
N ALA A 73 -3.36 -0.47 -5.51
CA ALA A 73 -4.35 -1.38 -4.94
C ALA A 73 -5.57 -1.47 -5.85
N ASN A 74 -6.11 -2.67 -5.99
CA ASN A 74 -7.36 -2.91 -6.70
C ASN A 74 -8.19 -3.96 -5.99
N VAL A 75 -9.49 -3.90 -6.24
CA VAL A 75 -10.39 -5.02 -5.99
C VAL A 75 -10.35 -5.90 -7.24
N ALA A 76 -10.27 -7.20 -7.02
CA ALA A 76 -10.44 -8.23 -8.05
C ALA A 76 -11.58 -9.14 -7.59
N GLU A 77 -12.44 -9.52 -8.52
CA GLU A 77 -13.57 -10.40 -8.27
C GLU A 77 -13.25 -11.78 -8.82
N GLU A 78 -13.50 -12.83 -8.04
CA GLU A 78 -13.41 -14.22 -8.51
C GLU A 78 -14.59 -15.00 -7.94
N GLY A 79 -15.64 -15.16 -8.76
CA GLY A 79 -16.94 -15.67 -8.32
C GLY A 79 -17.61 -14.70 -7.33
N ASP A 80 -18.19 -15.22 -6.25
CA ASP A 80 -18.87 -14.43 -5.21
C ASP A 80 -17.91 -13.84 -4.15
N LYS A 81 -16.61 -13.77 -4.46
CA LYS A 81 -15.56 -13.31 -3.55
C LYS A 81 -14.84 -12.10 -4.11
N ASP A 82 -14.68 -11.12 -3.23
CA ASP A 82 -13.83 -9.96 -3.47
C ASP A 82 -12.43 -10.22 -2.91
N TYR A 83 -11.44 -9.83 -3.68
CA TYR A 83 -10.04 -9.88 -3.32
C TYR A 83 -9.45 -8.49 -3.39
N LEU A 84 -8.71 -8.14 -2.35
CA LEU A 84 -7.86 -6.96 -2.38
C LEU A 84 -6.47 -7.41 -2.80
N LYS A 85 -5.99 -6.82 -3.88
CA LYS A 85 -4.63 -6.97 -4.37
C LYS A 85 -3.91 -5.66 -4.16
N VAL A 86 -2.76 -5.72 -3.51
CA VAL A 86 -1.88 -4.57 -3.28
C VAL A 86 -0.52 -4.90 -3.90
N PHE A 87 -0.03 -4.03 -4.77
CA PHE A 87 1.24 -4.20 -5.46
C PHE A 87 2.25 -3.17 -4.99
N CYS A 88 3.48 -3.61 -4.78
CA CYS A 88 4.63 -2.78 -4.42
C CYS A 88 5.93 -3.51 -4.78
N SER A 89 7.06 -2.82 -4.84
CA SER A 89 8.38 -3.44 -5.03
C SER A 89 8.87 -4.04 -3.71
N GLY A 90 9.02 -5.36 -3.68
CA GLY A 90 9.49 -6.10 -2.51
C GLY A 90 10.98 -5.94 -2.26
N ARG A 91 11.42 -6.03 -1.01
CA ARG A 91 12.84 -5.93 -0.64
C ARG A 91 13.63 -7.24 -0.83
N ASP A 92 13.23 -8.09 -1.78
CA ASP A 92 14.13 -9.16 -2.22
C ASP A 92 15.38 -8.55 -2.89
N THR A 93 16.41 -9.37 -3.14
CA THR A 93 17.70 -8.90 -3.66
C THR A 93 17.61 -8.15 -4.99
N ASP A 94 16.50 -8.31 -5.69
CA ASP A 94 16.32 -7.85 -7.07
C ASP A 94 15.20 -6.80 -7.20
N GLY A 95 14.49 -6.47 -6.12
CA GLY A 95 13.42 -5.48 -6.11
C GLY A 95 12.15 -5.90 -6.86
N HIS A 96 11.83 -7.21 -6.89
CA HIS A 96 10.73 -7.72 -7.73
C HIS A 96 9.38 -7.14 -7.30
N LEU A 97 8.45 -7.08 -8.26
CA LEU A 97 7.07 -6.70 -7.97
C LEU A 97 6.43 -7.75 -7.07
N MET A 98 6.06 -7.34 -5.85
CA MET A 98 5.29 -8.16 -4.93
C MET A 98 3.80 -7.88 -5.08
N CYS A 99 3.00 -8.96 -5.03
CA CYS A 99 1.55 -8.90 -4.91
C CYS A 99 1.15 -9.40 -3.52
N LEU A 100 0.67 -8.49 -2.68
CA LEU A 100 0.09 -8.81 -1.38
C LEU A 100 -1.40 -9.10 -1.57
N PHE A 101 -1.81 -10.31 -1.24
CA PHE A 101 -3.18 -10.79 -1.39
C PHE A 101 -3.92 -10.78 -0.04
N ARG A 102 -5.16 -10.30 -0.07
CA ARG A 102 -6.14 -10.55 0.98
C ARG A 102 -7.48 -10.95 0.35
N GLN A 103 -7.97 -12.14 0.69
CA GLN A 103 -9.37 -12.52 0.47
C GLN A 103 -10.27 -11.77 1.46
N THR A 104 -11.29 -11.10 0.96
CA THR A 104 -12.39 -10.59 1.79
C THR A 104 -13.61 -11.46 1.54
N ASN A 105 -14.11 -12.10 2.60
CA ASN A 105 -15.38 -12.82 2.49
C ASN A 105 -16.51 -11.81 2.49
N HIS A 106 -17.46 -11.97 1.57
CA HIS A 106 -18.80 -11.40 1.70
C HIS A 106 -19.39 -11.97 3.00
N GLN A 107 -19.48 -11.16 4.04
CA GLN A 107 -20.37 -11.41 5.16
C GLN A 107 -21.43 -10.32 5.08
N VAL A 108 -22.56 -10.73 4.49
CA VAL A 108 -23.94 -10.20 4.51
C VAL A 108 -24.12 -8.78 5.08
#